data_AF-A0A0J1FUD1-F1
#
_entry.id   AF-A0A0J1FUD1-F1
#
_cell.length_a   1.000
_cell.length_b   1.000
_cell.length_c   1.000
_cell.angle_alpha   90.00
_cell.angle_beta   90.00
_cell.angle_gamma   90.00
#
_symmetry.space_group_name_H-M   'P 1'
#
loop_
_entity.id
_entity.type
_entity.pdbx_description
1 polymer ?
#
loop_
_entity_poly.entity_id
_entity_poly.type
_entity_poly.pdbx_seq_one_letter_code
_entity_poly.pdbx_strand_id
1 'polypeptide(L)'
;MVYVWLPALKKYLCLSLIRVIITSGWAEPVTFFYVRGISFMAFEDKELVCKDCGATFIFTAGEQEFYAEKGFENEPQRCRECRNARKASRNAQEGRSREMFTVVCADCGVETQVPFQPTSDRPVYCRECYQHHRPAREQY
;
A
#
# COMPACT_ATOMS: atom_id res chain seq x y z
N MET A 1 -43.44 32.50 54.88
CA MET A 1 -43.55 32.26 56.34
C MET A 1 -43.24 30.79 56.58
N VAL A 2 -42.05 30.50 57.10
CA VAL A 2 -41.72 30.13 58.51
C VAL A 2 -41.78 28.61 58.73
N TYR A 3 -40.66 28.05 59.19
CA TYR A 3 -40.44 26.65 59.55
C TYR A 3 -41.27 26.19 60.76
N VAL A 4 -41.96 25.05 60.63
CA VAL A 4 -42.39 24.12 61.71
C VAL A 4 -42.79 22.79 61.06
N TRP A 5 -42.45 21.59 61.53
CA TRP A 5 -41.47 21.16 62.54
C TRP A 5 -41.12 19.66 62.30
N LEU A 6 -40.06 19.12 62.93
CA LEU A 6 -39.84 17.67 63.05
C LEU A 6 -40.26 17.20 64.46
N PRO A 7 -40.79 15.98 64.63
CA PRO A 7 -40.40 15.23 65.84
C PRO A 7 -40.23 13.71 65.67
N ALA A 8 -39.53 13.15 66.66
CA ALA A 8 -39.69 11.78 67.19
C ALA A 8 -39.05 10.57 66.45
N LEU A 9 -37.72 10.52 66.54
CA LEU A 9 -36.95 9.38 67.04
C LEU A 9 -37.75 8.17 67.62
N LYS A 10 -37.64 7.02 66.96
CA LYS A 10 -37.53 5.68 67.60
C LYS A 10 -36.25 5.06 67.02
N LYS A 11 -35.13 4.94 67.76
CA LYS A 11 -34.82 4.04 68.91
C LYS A 11 -34.87 2.56 68.52
N TYR A 12 -34.09 1.72 69.23
CA TYR A 12 -33.77 0.31 68.94
C TYR A 12 -32.83 0.19 67.71
N LEU A 13 -31.50 0.27 67.86
CA LEU A 13 -30.63 -0.66 68.61
C LEU A 13 -31.02 -2.14 68.41
N CYS A 14 -30.37 -2.78 67.44
CA CYS A 14 -30.16 -4.23 67.41
C CYS A 14 -28.66 -4.50 67.17
N LEU A 15 -27.87 -4.36 68.23
CA LEU A 15 -26.45 -4.71 68.25
C LEU A 15 -26.30 -6.22 68.52
N SER A 16 -26.52 -7.04 67.49
CA SER A 16 -26.16 -8.47 67.53
C SER A 16 -24.70 -8.65 67.10
N LEU A 17 -23.83 -8.82 68.10
CA LEU A 17 -22.39 -9.01 68.01
C LEU A 17 -21.97 -10.38 67.39
N ILE A 18 -20.69 -10.45 66.98
CA ILE A 18 -19.82 -11.64 66.82
C ILE A 18 -19.72 -12.32 65.41
N ARG A 19 -18.66 -11.91 64.70
CA ARG A 19 -17.62 -12.69 63.98
C ARG A 19 -17.99 -13.97 63.18
N VAL A 20 -17.80 -13.87 61.86
CA VAL A 20 -17.15 -14.88 60.99
C VAL A 20 -16.16 -14.08 60.10
N ILE A 21 -14.85 -14.11 60.38
CA ILE A 21 -13.82 -14.90 59.66
C ILE A 21 -13.86 -14.61 58.14
N ILE A 22 -13.14 -13.59 57.66
CA ILE A 22 -11.83 -13.72 56.99
C ILE A 22 -11.72 -14.96 56.08
N THR A 23 -11.85 -14.77 54.76
CA THR A 23 -11.03 -15.32 53.63
C THR A 23 -11.85 -15.48 52.35
N SER A 24 -11.96 -14.41 51.57
CA SER A 24 -12.04 -14.40 50.09
C SER A 24 -12.37 -12.96 49.71
N GLY A 25 -11.41 -12.16 49.24
CA GLY A 25 -10.55 -12.52 48.13
C GLY A 25 -11.12 -12.02 46.79
N TRP A 26 -11.98 -11.00 46.82
CA TRP A 26 -12.35 -10.22 45.63
C TRP A 26 -11.39 -9.04 45.45
N ALA A 27 -10.10 -9.38 45.43
CA ALA A 27 -9.14 -8.61 44.67
C ALA A 27 -9.37 -8.95 43.20
N GLU A 28 -10.38 -8.34 42.58
CA GLU A 28 -10.42 -8.31 41.12
C GLU A 28 -9.22 -7.46 40.69
N PRO A 29 -8.22 -8.06 40.03
CA PRO A 29 -6.95 -7.40 39.81
C PRO A 29 -7.14 -6.23 38.86
N VAL A 30 -6.26 -5.24 38.98
CA VAL A 30 -6.03 -4.22 37.96
C VAL A 30 -5.37 -4.82 36.70
N THR A 31 -6.02 -5.82 36.09
CA THR A 31 -5.88 -6.11 34.67
C THR A 31 -6.83 -5.23 33.86
N PHE A 32 -6.91 -3.95 34.25
CA PHE A 32 -7.08 -2.82 33.34
C PHE A 32 -5.81 -2.67 32.46
N PHE A 33 -5.28 -3.77 31.93
CA PHE A 33 -4.48 -3.76 30.72
C PHE A 33 -5.45 -3.76 29.56
N TYR A 34 -6.05 -2.59 29.39
CA TYR A 34 -6.56 -2.17 28.10
C TYR A 34 -5.36 -2.12 27.15
N VAL A 35 -5.04 -3.27 26.55
CA VAL A 35 -4.23 -3.34 25.34
C VAL A 35 -5.09 -2.71 24.25
N ARG A 36 -5.06 -1.37 24.25
CA ARG A 36 -5.56 -0.52 23.18
C ARG A 36 -5.03 -1.15 21.91
N GLY A 37 -5.92 -1.50 20.98
CA GLY A 37 -5.57 -2.19 19.75
C GLY A 37 -4.62 -1.35 18.90
N ILE A 38 -3.34 -1.38 19.24
CA ILE A 38 -2.25 -0.89 18.42
C ILE A 38 -2.05 -2.03 17.42
N SER A 39 -2.80 -1.97 16.33
CA SER A 39 -2.40 -2.59 15.07
C SER A 39 -1.15 -1.84 14.61
N PHE A 40 -0.03 -2.14 15.27
CA PHE A 40 1.29 -1.79 14.77
C PHE A 40 1.36 -2.53 13.44
N MET A 41 1.45 -1.80 12.33
CA MET A 41 1.72 -2.40 11.03
C MET A 41 3.20 -2.79 11.01
N ALA A 42 3.55 -3.76 11.86
CA ALA A 42 4.81 -4.45 11.85
C ALA A 42 4.83 -5.23 10.53
N PHE A 43 5.55 -4.70 9.56
CA PHE A 43 5.85 -5.46 8.37
C PHE A 43 6.82 -6.57 8.78
N GLU A 44 6.38 -7.81 8.68
CA GLU A 44 7.20 -9.00 8.92
C GLU A 44 7.69 -9.55 7.58
N ASP A 45 8.88 -10.15 7.56
CA ASP A 45 9.44 -10.76 6.34
C ASP A 45 8.51 -11.88 5.82
N LYS A 46 8.05 -11.74 4.57
CA LYS A 46 7.15 -12.71 3.91
C LYS A 46 7.90 -13.51 2.85
N GLU A 47 7.70 -14.82 2.80
CA GLU A 47 8.17 -15.62 1.67
C GLU A 47 7.11 -15.67 0.55
N LEU A 48 7.51 -15.31 -0.67
CA LEU A 48 6.67 -15.31 -1.87
C LEU A 48 7.26 -16.20 -2.96
N VAL A 49 6.41 -16.78 -3.81
CA VAL A 49 6.82 -17.62 -4.94
C VAL A 49 6.84 -16.80 -6.23
N CYS A 50 7.97 -16.81 -6.95
CA CYS A 50 8.09 -16.10 -8.22
C CYS A 50 7.24 -16.75 -9.33
N LYS A 51 6.32 -15.99 -9.92
CA LYS A 51 5.44 -16.48 -11.01
C LYS A 51 6.17 -16.94 -12.27
N ASP A 52 7.39 -16.46 -12.53
CA ASP A 52 8.14 -16.79 -13.75
C ASP A 52 9.11 -17.97 -13.58
N CYS A 53 9.72 -18.17 -12.40
CA CYS A 53 10.74 -19.21 -12.17
C CYS A 53 10.42 -20.21 -11.04
N GLY A 54 9.34 -20.01 -10.29
CA GLY A 54 8.94 -20.87 -9.17
C GLY A 54 9.83 -20.78 -7.91
N ALA A 55 10.95 -20.06 -7.95
CA ALA A 55 11.80 -19.86 -6.77
C ALA A 55 11.07 -19.04 -5.68
N THR A 56 11.25 -19.44 -4.43
CA THR A 56 10.88 -18.62 -3.27
C THR A 56 11.84 -17.43 -3.14
N PHE A 57 11.31 -16.29 -2.70
CA PHE A 57 12.09 -15.11 -2.37
C PHE A 57 11.43 -14.35 -1.22
N ILE A 58 12.24 -13.64 -0.44
CA ILE A 58 11.77 -12.89 0.73
C ILE A 58 11.36 -11.48 0.28
N PHE A 59 10.15 -11.07 0.65
CA PHE A 59 9.64 -9.70 0.60
C PHE A 59 9.78 -9.13 2.00
N THR A 60 10.88 -8.42 2.24
CA THR A 60 11.29 -8.03 3.59
C THR A 60 10.41 -6.91 4.18
N ALA A 61 10.49 -6.72 5.49
CA ALA A 61 9.87 -5.61 6.20
C ALA A 61 10.14 -4.25 5.54
N GLY A 62 11.41 -3.96 5.23
CA GLY A 62 11.82 -2.72 4.57
C GLY A 62 11.38 -2.59 3.10
N GLU A 63 11.22 -3.70 2.37
CA GLU A 63 10.57 -3.65 1.04
C GLU A 63 9.06 -3.36 1.17
N GLN A 64 8.38 -3.89 2.20
CA GLN A 64 6.97 -3.61 2.47
C GLN A 64 6.73 -2.15 2.87
N GLU A 65 7.57 -1.58 3.73
CA GLU A 65 7.55 -0.15 4.08
C GLU A 65 7.66 0.74 2.84
N PHE A 66 8.59 0.43 1.92
CA PHE A 66 8.73 1.15 0.66
C PHE A 66 7.48 1.03 -0.23
N TYR A 67 6.84 -0.15 -0.28
CA TYR A 67 5.61 -0.33 -1.07
C TYR A 67 4.46 0.49 -0.47
N ALA A 68 4.31 0.49 0.85
CA ALA A 68 3.32 1.31 1.56
C ALA A 68 3.54 2.82 1.34
N GLU A 69 4.78 3.30 1.46
CA GLU A 69 5.13 4.73 1.26
C GLU A 69 4.81 5.21 -0.18
N LYS A 70 4.95 4.34 -1.18
CA LYS A 70 4.62 4.65 -2.58
C LYS A 70 3.16 4.37 -2.96
N GLY A 71 2.32 3.92 -2.03
CA GLY A 71 0.92 3.58 -2.31
C GLY A 71 0.74 2.35 -3.21
N PHE A 72 1.69 1.41 -3.21
CA PHE A 72 1.58 0.16 -3.95
C PHE A 72 0.81 -0.89 -3.14
N GLU A 73 -0.47 -1.07 -3.46
CA GLU A 73 -1.35 -2.09 -2.85
C GLU A 73 -0.99 -3.54 -3.24
N ASN A 74 -0.21 -3.73 -4.31
CA ASN A 74 0.07 -5.04 -4.90
C ASN A 74 1.45 -5.58 -4.53
N GLU A 75 1.49 -6.78 -3.95
CA GLU A 75 2.74 -7.46 -3.55
C GLU A 75 3.59 -7.93 -4.76
N PRO A 76 4.92 -8.03 -4.62
CA PRO A 76 5.81 -8.44 -5.71
C PRO A 76 5.47 -9.83 -6.26
N GLN A 77 5.10 -9.91 -7.54
CA GLN A 77 4.79 -11.20 -8.20
C GLN A 77 6.02 -11.95 -8.74
N ARG A 78 7.21 -11.34 -8.65
CA ARG A 78 8.46 -11.81 -9.30
C ARG A 78 9.69 -11.47 -8.48
N CYS A 79 10.58 -12.44 -8.33
CA CYS A 79 11.88 -12.25 -7.71
C CYS A 79 12.72 -11.18 -8.46
N ARG A 80 13.71 -10.64 -7.76
CA ARG A 80 14.61 -9.59 -8.28
C ARG A 80 15.33 -10.03 -9.57
N GLU A 81 15.69 -11.30 -9.67
CA GLU A 81 16.38 -11.86 -10.85
C GLU A 81 15.50 -11.86 -12.10
N CYS A 82 14.27 -12.39 -12.02
CA CYS A 82 13.33 -12.36 -13.16
C CYS A 82 12.95 -10.92 -13.56
N ARG A 83 12.82 -10.00 -12.59
CA ARG A 83 12.64 -8.56 -12.86
C ARG A 83 13.83 -7.98 -13.65
N ASN A 84 15.06 -8.25 -13.20
CA ASN A 84 16.29 -7.78 -13.83
C ASN A 84 16.51 -8.40 -15.22
N ALA A 85 16.31 -9.72 -15.36
CA ALA A 85 16.44 -10.43 -16.62
C ALA A 85 15.47 -9.91 -17.69
N ARG A 86 14.21 -9.60 -17.31
CA ARG A 86 13.25 -8.95 -18.23
C ARG A 86 13.63 -7.52 -18.59
N LYS A 87 14.23 -6.76 -17.68
CA LYS A 87 14.77 -5.42 -18.01
C LYS A 87 15.93 -5.54 -19.00
N ALA A 88 16.85 -6.46 -18.76
CA ALA A 88 17.99 -6.72 -19.64
C ALA A 88 17.54 -7.21 -21.04
N SER A 89 16.58 -8.13 -21.13
CA SER A 89 16.09 -8.63 -22.42
C SER A 89 15.39 -7.57 -23.25
N ARG A 90 14.66 -6.63 -22.62
CA ARG A 90 14.08 -5.46 -23.31
C ARG A 90 15.16 -4.54 -23.87
N ASN A 91 16.18 -4.21 -23.08
CA ASN A 91 17.30 -3.38 -23.53
C ASN A 91 18.07 -4.05 -24.68
N ALA A 92 18.29 -5.36 -24.61
CA ALA A 92 18.94 -6.13 -25.67
C ALA A 92 18.10 -6.17 -26.96
N GLN A 93 16.77 -6.31 -26.84
CA GLN A 93 15.86 -6.27 -27.99
C GLN A 93 15.70 -4.88 -28.60
N GLU A 94 15.88 -3.81 -27.82
CA GLU A 94 15.91 -2.43 -28.33
C GLU A 94 17.19 -2.14 -29.14
N GLY A 95 18.31 -2.77 -28.79
CA GLY A 95 19.54 -2.76 -29.59
C GLY A 95 19.53 -3.72 -30.80
N ARG A 96 18.54 -4.62 -30.91
CA ARG A 96 18.38 -5.48 -32.09
C ARG A 96 17.84 -4.61 -33.22
N SER A 97 18.57 -4.54 -34.33
CA SER A 97 18.31 -3.63 -35.46
C SER A 97 16.84 -3.67 -35.91
N ARG A 98 16.05 -2.70 -35.46
CA ARG A 98 14.73 -2.40 -36.03
C ARG A 98 15.00 -1.88 -37.44
N GLU A 99 14.34 -2.43 -38.44
CA GLU A 99 14.40 -1.90 -39.80
C GLU A 99 13.87 -0.46 -39.77
N MET A 100 14.70 0.48 -40.24
CA MET A 100 14.37 1.89 -40.29
C MET A 100 13.75 2.18 -41.65
N PHE A 101 12.48 2.59 -41.65
CA PHE A 101 11.76 2.94 -42.86
C PHE A 101 11.90 4.44 -43.12
N THR A 102 12.37 4.80 -44.32
CA THR A 102 12.41 6.19 -44.78
C THR A 102 11.01 6.63 -45.19
N VAL A 103 10.56 7.76 -44.63
CA VAL A 103 9.22 8.33 -44.84
C VAL A 103 9.29 9.84 -44.96
N VAL A 104 8.34 10.44 -45.68
CA VAL A 104 8.19 11.90 -45.79
C VAL A 104 7.28 12.40 -44.67
N CYS A 105 7.69 13.44 -43.94
CA CYS A 105 6.87 14.06 -42.91
C CYS A 105 5.64 14.76 -43.51
N ALA A 106 4.45 14.48 -42.97
CA ALA A 106 3.18 15.02 -43.46
C ALA A 106 3.05 16.55 -43.35
N ASP A 107 3.72 17.19 -42.38
CA ASP A 107 3.62 18.65 -42.16
C ASP A 107 4.69 19.44 -42.91
N CYS A 108 5.96 19.00 -42.82
CA CYS A 108 7.11 19.78 -43.30
C CYS A 108 7.79 19.21 -44.55
N GLY A 109 7.36 18.03 -45.04
CA GLY A 109 7.91 17.41 -46.24
C GLY A 109 9.34 16.86 -46.11
N VAL A 110 9.97 16.95 -44.93
CA VAL A 110 11.33 16.45 -44.70
C VAL A 110 11.35 14.92 -44.59
N GLU A 111 12.33 14.27 -45.23
CA GLU A 111 12.59 12.84 -45.08
C GLU A 111 13.05 12.50 -43.66
N THR A 112 12.45 11.48 -43.06
CA THR A 112 12.78 11.01 -41.72
C THR A 112 12.76 9.49 -41.66
N GLN A 113 13.41 8.92 -40.64
CA GLN A 113 13.50 7.48 -40.46
C GLN A 113 12.69 7.04 -39.23
N VAL A 114 11.78 6.08 -39.42
CA VAL A 114 10.92 5.57 -38.35
C VAL A 114 11.12 4.06 -38.13
N PRO A 115 11.05 3.56 -36.87
CA PRO A 115 11.28 2.15 -36.54
C PRO A 115 10.02 1.28 -36.69
N PHE A 116 9.02 1.74 -37.44
CA PHE A 116 7.76 1.07 -37.71
C PHE A 116 7.43 1.21 -39.20
N GLN A 117 6.80 0.19 -39.77
CA GLN A 117 6.37 0.24 -41.17
C GLN A 117 5.24 1.27 -41.31
N PRO A 118 5.35 2.27 -42.21
CA PRO A 118 4.29 3.25 -42.43
C PRO A 118 3.06 2.60 -43.07
N THR A 119 1.87 3.01 -42.64
CA THR A 119 0.59 2.69 -43.29
C THR A 119 -0.02 3.94 -43.93
N SER A 120 -0.88 3.76 -44.92
CA SER A 120 -1.59 4.85 -45.59
C SER A 120 -2.58 5.61 -44.70
N ASP A 121 -3.03 4.97 -43.61
CA ASP A 121 -4.22 5.38 -42.87
C ASP A 121 -3.92 6.42 -41.76
N ARG A 122 -2.64 6.67 -41.47
CA ARG A 122 -2.22 7.59 -40.41
C ARG A 122 -0.98 8.38 -40.82
N PRO A 123 -1.00 9.72 -40.74
CA PRO A 123 0.15 10.55 -41.10
C PRO A 123 1.36 10.26 -40.20
N VAL A 124 2.55 10.32 -40.79
CA VAL A 124 3.82 10.17 -40.08
C VAL A 124 4.51 11.53 -39.98
N TYR A 125 5.04 11.82 -38.79
CA TYR A 125 5.64 13.11 -38.45
C TYR A 125 7.12 12.93 -38.07
N CYS A 126 7.95 13.91 -38.41
CA CYS A 126 9.31 13.99 -37.89
C CYS A 126 9.31 14.28 -36.38
N ARG A 127 10.47 14.14 -35.72
CA ARG A 127 10.63 14.34 -34.27
C ARG A 127 10.11 15.70 -33.76
N GLU A 128 10.18 16.75 -34.58
CA GLU A 128 9.79 18.11 -34.23
C GLU A 128 8.28 18.31 -34.41
N CYS A 129 7.73 17.97 -35.59
CA CYS A 129 6.29 18.01 -35.84
C CYS A 129 5.51 17.13 -34.85
N TYR A 130 6.02 15.94 -34.52
CA TYR A 130 5.38 15.05 -33.55
C TYR A 130 5.25 15.66 -32.14
N GLN A 131 6.16 16.57 -31.74
CA GLN A 131 6.02 17.26 -30.44
C GLN A 131 4.85 18.25 -30.43
N HIS A 132 4.51 18.85 -31.57
CA HIS A 132 3.39 19.77 -31.72
C HIS A 132 2.05 19.02 -31.76
N HIS A 133 2.01 17.84 -32.40
CA HIS A 133 0.82 16.96 -32.44
C HIS A 133 0.69 16.03 -31.21
N ARG A 134 1.63 16.06 -30.27
CA ARG A 134 1.60 15.19 -29.10
C ARG A 134 0.41 15.58 -28.21
N PRO A 135 -0.59 14.69 -27.98
CA PRO A 135 -1.69 15.00 -27.08
C PRO A 135 -1.16 15.28 -25.68
N ALA A 136 -1.85 16.18 -24.97
CA ALA A 136 -1.63 16.39 -23.55
C ALA A 136 -1.74 15.03 -22.84
N ARG A 137 -0.76 14.70 -22.00
CA ARG A 137 -0.86 13.50 -21.16
C ARG A 137 -1.85 13.81 -20.05
N GLU A 138 -3.10 13.44 -20.27
CA GLU A 138 -4.12 13.40 -19.24
C GLU A 138 -3.57 12.54 -18.10
N GLN A 139 -3.37 13.17 -16.94
CA GLN A 139 -2.85 12.50 -15.75
C GLN A 139 -4.02 11.78 -15.11
N TYR A 140 -4.01 10.46 -15.25
CA TYR A 140 -4.88 9.53 -14.52
C TYR A 140 -4.42 9.43 -13.06
#